data_AF-A0A497KSF4-F1
#
_entry.id   AF-A0A497KSF4-F1
#
_cell.length_a   1.000
_cell.length_b   1.000
_cell.length_c   1.000
_cell.angle_alpha   90.00
_cell.angle_beta   90.00
_cell.angle_gamma   90.00
#
_symmetry.space_group_name_H-M   'P 1'
#
loop_
_entity.id
_entity.type
_entity.pdbx_description
1 polymer ?
#
loop_
_entity_poly.entity_id
_entity_poly.type
_entity_poly.pdbx_seq_one_letter_code
_entity_poly.pdbx_strand_id
1 'polypeptide(L)'
;GKVAGLTQSAYGLVDGKPFVTLIFKAYIGAEEEYDSITIEGTPSINQKIAPCIHGDLATAAIIVNSIPKVINATPGLKTMKDLPVPSAFINDIKQYLKGTKAPK
;
A
#
# COMPACT_ATOMS: atom_id res chain seq x y z
N GLY A 1 10.38 29.40 -16.57
CA GLY A 1 10.08 28.02 -16.15
C GLY A 1 8.70 27.98 -15.51
N LYS A 2 7.97 26.86 -15.62
CA LYS A 2 6.72 26.59 -14.88
C LYS A 2 6.96 25.38 -13.98
N VAL A 3 6.28 25.32 -12.84
CA VAL A 3 6.32 24.14 -11.96
C VAL A 3 5.62 22.98 -12.69
N ALA A 4 6.34 21.89 -12.91
CA ALA A 4 5.82 20.70 -13.60
C ALA A 4 5.42 19.57 -12.65
N GLY A 5 5.72 19.70 -11.35
CA GLY A 5 5.51 18.67 -10.34
C GLY A 5 6.33 18.92 -9.08
N LEU A 6 6.58 17.85 -8.32
CA LEU A 6 7.32 17.87 -7.07
C LEU A 6 8.23 16.65 -6.90
N THR A 7 9.23 16.82 -6.04
CA THR A 7 9.94 15.73 -5.38
C THR A 7 9.83 15.93 -3.88
N GLN A 8 9.36 14.92 -3.18
CA GLN A 8 9.28 14.88 -1.73
C GLN A 8 10.17 13.75 -1.21
N SER A 9 10.96 14.05 -0.19
CA SER A 9 11.78 13.07 0.52
C SER A 9 11.38 13.02 1.99
N ALA A 10 11.32 11.83 2.56
CA ALA A 10 11.10 11.61 3.98
C ALA A 10 12.10 10.59 4.54
N TYR A 11 12.57 10.84 5.76
CA TYR A 11 13.58 10.03 6.43
C TYR A 11 13.06 9.57 7.79
N GLY A 12 12.95 8.25 7.98
CA GLY A 12 12.75 7.63 9.28
C GLY A 12 14.11 7.38 9.93
N LEU A 13 14.35 7.96 11.10
CA LEU A 13 15.65 7.93 11.78
C LEU A 13 15.69 6.88 12.90
N VAL A 14 16.82 6.20 13.07
CA VAL A 14 17.19 5.42 14.26
C VAL A 14 18.56 5.93 14.72
N ASP A 15 18.68 6.28 15.99
CA ASP A 15 19.91 6.87 16.56
C ASP A 15 20.45 8.08 15.77
N GLY A 16 19.54 8.91 15.28
CA GLY A 16 19.86 10.12 14.49
C GLY A 16 20.32 9.84 13.05
N LYS A 17 20.31 8.58 12.60
CA LYS A 17 20.71 8.18 11.24
C LYS A 17 19.50 7.70 10.43
N PRO A 18 19.39 8.05 9.13
CA PRO A 18 18.34 7.51 8.27
C PRO A 18 18.39 5.97 8.22
N PHE A 19 17.29 5.34 8.62
CA PHE A 19 17.07 3.90 8.54
C PHE A 19 16.05 3.55 7.46
N VAL A 20 15.05 4.40 7.24
CA VAL A 20 14.09 4.30 6.13
C VAL A 20 14.14 5.60 5.33
N THR A 21 14.29 5.49 4.01
CA THR A 21 14.22 6.63 3.09
C THR A 21 13.06 6.42 2.12
N LEU A 22 12.17 7.41 2.02
CA LEU A 22 11.09 7.44 1.06
C LEU A 22 11.29 8.62 0.11
N ILE A 23 11.24 8.36 -1.19
CA ILE A 23 11.34 9.37 -2.24
C ILE A 23 10.11 9.26 -3.10
N PHE A 24 9.34 10.34 -3.20
CA PHE A 24 8.17 10.44 -4.06
C PHE A 24 8.38 11.52 -5.10
N LYS A 25 8.23 11.15 -6.37
CA LYS A 25 8.35 12.06 -7.51
C LYS A 25 7.04 12.01 -8.29
N ALA A 26 6.41 13.16 -8.49
CA ALA A 26 5.20 13.29 -9.28
C ALA A 26 5.30 14.53 -10.15
N TYR A 27 5.34 14.36 -11.47
CA TYR A 27 5.50 15.45 -12.42
C TYR A 27 4.94 15.06 -13.79
N ILE A 28 4.55 16.07 -14.57
CA ILE A 28 3.98 15.88 -15.91
C ILE A 28 5.08 15.41 -16.87
N GLY A 29 4.77 14.38 -17.66
CA GLY A 29 5.68 13.86 -18.69
C GLY A 29 6.80 12.99 -18.13
N ALA A 30 6.57 12.30 -17.01
CA ALA A 30 7.51 11.32 -16.48
C ALA A 30 7.76 10.21 -17.51
N GLU A 31 9.03 10.02 -17.89
CA GLU A 31 9.42 9.01 -18.88
C GLU A 31 9.42 7.59 -18.29
N GLU A 32 9.78 7.46 -17.01
CA GLU A 32 9.74 6.21 -16.26
C GLU A 32 8.82 6.30 -15.05
N GLU A 33 7.72 5.56 -15.09
CA GLU A 33 6.78 5.41 -13.98
C GLU A 33 6.97 4.04 -13.32
N TYR A 34 7.35 4.01 -12.05
CA TYR A 34 7.52 2.77 -11.29
C TYR A 34 7.42 2.99 -9.78
N ASP A 35 7.08 1.91 -9.08
CA ASP A 35 7.31 1.80 -7.64
C ASP A 35 8.53 0.92 -7.42
N SER A 36 9.44 1.32 -6.52
CA SER A 36 10.62 0.53 -6.19
C SER A 36 10.88 0.48 -4.70
N ILE A 37 11.31 -0.69 -4.23
CA ILE A 37 11.67 -0.96 -2.84
C ILE A 37 13.03 -1.66 -2.87
N THR A 38 14.00 -1.07 -2.17
CA THR A 38 15.30 -1.66 -1.90
C THR A 38 15.44 -1.87 -0.40
N ILE A 39 15.79 -3.09 0.00
CA ILE A 39 16.08 -3.45 1.39
C ILE A 39 17.53 -3.93 1.45
N GLU A 40 18.38 -3.15 2.10
CA GLU A 40 19.78 -3.49 2.35
C GLU A 40 19.87 -4.45 3.55
N GLY A 41 20.51 -5.59 3.35
CA GLY A 41 20.59 -6.66 4.34
C GLY A 41 21.23 -7.92 3.77
N THR A 42 21.02 -9.05 4.44
CA THR A 42 21.57 -10.35 4.01
C THR A 42 20.45 -11.38 3.88
N PRO A 43 19.99 -11.72 2.65
CA PRO A 43 20.37 -11.10 1.37
C PRO A 43 19.75 -9.72 1.20
N SER A 44 20.33 -8.92 0.31
CA SER A 44 19.69 -7.68 -0.14
C SER A 44 18.52 -7.99 -1.07
N ILE A 45 17.44 -7.23 -0.98
CA ILE A 45 16.22 -7.41 -1.78
C ILE A 45 15.98 -6.14 -2.61
N ASN A 46 15.74 -6.32 -3.91
CA ASN A 46 15.36 -5.24 -4.83
C ASN A 46 14.08 -5.63 -5.56
N GLN A 47 13.06 -4.80 -5.44
CA GLN A 47 11.77 -4.96 -6.10
C GLN A 47 11.46 -3.70 -6.93
N LYS A 48 10.97 -3.91 -8.15
CA LYS A 48 10.46 -2.84 -9.02
C LYS A 48 9.14 -3.31 -9.65
N ILE A 49 8.12 -2.47 -9.59
CA ILE A 49 6.86 -2.63 -10.30
C ILE A 49 6.80 -1.53 -11.36
N ALA A 50 6.68 -1.91 -12.62
CA ALA A 50 6.62 -1.00 -13.76
C ALA A 50 5.53 -1.48 -14.75
N PRO A 51 4.59 -0.62 -15.19
CA PRO A 51 4.41 0.78 -14.75
C PRO A 51 4.03 0.86 -13.25
N CYS A 52 4.11 2.04 -12.64
CA CYS A 52 3.72 2.21 -11.24
C CYS A 52 2.27 1.76 -11.00
N ILE A 53 1.95 1.39 -9.78
CA ILE A 53 0.58 1.07 -9.41
C ILE A 53 -0.26 2.34 -9.51
N HIS A 54 -1.34 2.28 -10.29
CA HIS A 54 -2.23 3.43 -10.48
C HIS A 54 -2.91 3.79 -9.16
N GLY A 55 -2.55 4.96 -8.60
CA GLY A 55 -2.97 5.40 -7.27
C GLY A 55 -4.49 5.39 -7.06
N ASP A 56 -5.26 5.96 -7.99
CA ASP A 56 -6.71 6.10 -7.83
C ASP A 56 -7.42 4.74 -7.72
N LEU A 57 -7.20 3.86 -8.71
CA LEU A 57 -7.79 2.52 -8.75
C LEU A 57 -7.30 1.66 -7.58
N ALA A 58 -6.01 1.71 -7.26
CA ALA A 58 -5.43 0.92 -6.18
C ALA A 58 -5.95 1.36 -4.81
N THR A 59 -6.11 2.66 -4.58
CA THR A 59 -6.67 3.21 -3.33
C THR A 59 -8.09 2.74 -3.12
N ALA A 60 -8.95 2.88 -4.15
CA ALA A 60 -10.33 2.40 -4.09
C ALA A 60 -10.39 0.88 -3.87
N ALA A 61 -9.56 0.12 -4.59
CA ALA A 61 -9.49 -1.33 -4.48
C ALA A 61 -9.06 -1.78 -3.08
N ILE A 62 -8.02 -1.17 -2.48
CA ILE A 62 -7.57 -1.50 -1.13
C ILE A 62 -8.66 -1.24 -0.10
N ILE A 63 -9.41 -0.13 -0.22
CA ILE A 63 -10.50 0.20 0.70
C ILE A 63 -11.57 -0.88 0.65
N VAL A 64 -12.11 -1.20 -0.53
CA VAL A 64 -13.18 -2.19 -0.70
C VAL A 64 -12.72 -3.58 -0.25
N ASN A 65 -11.52 -3.99 -0.67
CA ASN A 65 -10.94 -5.28 -0.30
C ASN A 65 -10.51 -5.38 1.18
N SER A 66 -10.54 -4.28 1.92
CA SER A 66 -10.26 -4.29 3.36
C SER A 66 -11.54 -4.33 4.20
N ILE A 67 -12.71 -3.99 3.66
CA ILE A 67 -13.99 -3.95 4.42
C ILE A 67 -14.25 -5.22 5.25
N PRO A 68 -14.28 -6.45 4.69
CA PRO A 68 -14.56 -7.63 5.50
C PRO A 68 -13.43 -7.91 6.50
N LYS A 69 -12.18 -7.55 6.17
CA LYS A 69 -11.03 -7.71 7.06
C LYS A 69 -11.15 -6.78 8.28
N VAL A 70 -11.60 -5.55 8.07
CA VAL A 70 -11.86 -4.55 9.11
C VAL A 70 -13.06 -4.95 9.98
N ILE A 71 -14.18 -5.37 9.37
CA ILE A 71 -15.37 -5.82 10.12
C ILE A 71 -15.03 -7.00 11.04
N ASN A 72 -14.19 -7.92 10.57
CA ASN A 72 -13.77 -9.10 11.32
C ASN A 72 -12.63 -8.85 12.33
N ALA A 73 -12.09 -7.63 12.38
CA ALA A 73 -10.99 -7.28 13.28
C ALA A 73 -11.48 -7.04 14.71
N THR A 74 -10.57 -7.09 15.67
CA THR A 74 -10.87 -6.68 17.05
C THR A 74 -11.07 -5.16 17.11
N PRO A 75 -11.91 -4.65 18.05
CA PRO A 75 -12.12 -3.22 18.22
C PRO A 75 -10.83 -2.43 18.48
N GLY A 76 -10.85 -1.14 18.12
CA GLY A 76 -9.75 -0.19 18.31
C GLY A 76 -9.23 0.42 17.01
N LEU A 77 -8.31 1.37 17.13
CA LEU A 77 -7.61 1.94 15.97
C LEU A 77 -6.61 0.90 15.44
N LYS A 78 -6.79 0.47 14.19
CA LYS A 78 -5.96 -0.54 13.52
C LYS A 78 -5.22 0.08 12.35
N THR A 79 -4.06 -0.50 12.03
CA THR A 79 -3.25 -0.20 10.86
C THR A 79 -3.24 -1.39 9.90
N MET A 80 -2.68 -1.21 8.69
CA MET A 80 -2.54 -2.32 7.73
C MET A 80 -1.67 -3.47 8.25
N LYS A 81 -0.77 -3.22 9.21
CA LYS A 81 0.05 -4.27 9.85
C LYS A 81 -0.79 -5.19 10.75
N ASP A 82 -1.92 -4.70 11.27
CA ASP A 82 -2.78 -5.44 12.18
C ASP A 82 -3.85 -6.27 11.47
N LEU A 83 -4.01 -6.07 10.16
CA LEU A 83 -5.00 -6.75 9.32
C LEU A 83 -4.34 -7.87 8.49
N PRO A 84 -5.11 -8.88 8.04
CA PRO A 84 -4.62 -9.83 7.05
C PRO A 84 -4.13 -9.11 5.78
N VAL A 85 -3.12 -9.68 5.12
CA VAL A 85 -2.53 -9.14 3.88
C VAL A 85 -3.65 -8.77 2.88
N PRO A 86 -3.57 -7.59 2.22
CA PRO A 86 -4.53 -7.19 1.21
C PRO A 86 -4.69 -8.25 0.11
N SER A 87 -5.93 -8.52 -0.27
CA SER A 87 -6.28 -9.54 -1.24
C SER A 87 -7.60 -9.16 -1.90
N ALA A 88 -7.72 -9.42 -3.21
CA ALA A 88 -8.96 -9.21 -3.93
C ALA A 88 -9.98 -10.32 -3.59
N PHE A 89 -11.25 -9.93 -3.46
CA PHE A 89 -12.36 -10.87 -3.39
C PHE A 89 -13.04 -10.97 -4.75
N ILE A 90 -13.26 -12.20 -5.22
CA ILE A 90 -13.85 -12.46 -6.55
C ILE A 90 -15.37 -12.66 -6.45
N ASN A 91 -15.87 -13.00 -5.25
CA ASN A 91 -17.28 -13.32 -4.98
C ASN A 91 -17.92 -12.30 -4.03
N ASP A 92 -19.19 -12.49 -3.66
CA ASP A 92 -19.90 -11.63 -2.70
C ASP A 92 -19.13 -11.52 -1.38
N ILE A 93 -18.77 -10.28 -1.01
CA ILE A 93 -18.01 -9.91 0.19
C ILE A 93 -18.66 -10.45 1.47
N LYS A 94 -19.99 -10.60 1.52
CA LYS A 94 -20.71 -11.12 2.70
C LYS A 94 -20.29 -12.53 3.08
N GLN A 95 -19.81 -13.33 2.12
CA GLN A 95 -19.33 -14.69 2.36
C GLN A 95 -18.06 -14.72 3.23
N TYR A 96 -17.37 -13.58 3.37
CA TYR A 96 -16.13 -13.44 4.12
C TYR A 96 -16.34 -12.80 5.50
N LEU A 97 -17.58 -12.53 5.92
CA LEU A 97 -17.89 -12.00 7.25
C LEU A 97 -18.04 -13.12 8.28
N LYS A 98 -17.43 -12.96 9.45
CA LYS A 98 -17.60 -13.90 10.57
C LYS A 98 -19.01 -13.73 11.16
N GLY A 99 -19.74 -14.84 11.32
CA GLY A 99 -21.05 -14.86 11.99
C GLY A 99 -22.27 -14.76 11.08
N THR A 100 -22.11 -14.48 9.78
CA THR A 100 -23.19 -14.67 8.80
C THR A 100 -23.31 -16.15 8.45
N LYS A 101 -24.42 -16.79 8.83
CA LYS A 101 -24.78 -18.11 8.31
C LYS A 101 -24.88 -18.02 6.78
N ALA A 102 -24.32 -18.99 6.06
CA ALA A 102 -24.51 -19.09 4.62
C ALA A 102 -26.02 -19.02 4.30
N PRO A 103 -26.42 -18.31 3.23
CA PRO A 103 -27.80 -18.42 2.76
C PRO A 103 -28.08 -19.89 2.44
N LYS A 104 -29.20 -20.40 2.96
CA LYS A 104 -29.74 -21.70 2.56
C LYS A 104 -30.12 -21.69 1.09
#